data_AF-A0A4Y5YLN0-F1
#
_entry.id   AF-A0A4Y5YLN0-F1
#
_cell.length_a   1.000
_cell.length_b   1.000
_cell.length_c   1.000
_cell.angle_alpha   90.00
_cell.angle_beta   90.00
_cell.angle_gamma   90.00
#
_symmetry.space_group_name_H-M   'P 1'
#
loop_
_entity.id
_entity.type
_entity.pdbx_description
1 polymer ?
#
loop_
_entity_poly.entity_id
_entity_poly.type
_entity_poly.pdbx_seq_one_letter_code
_entity_poly.pdbx_strand_id
1 'polypeptide(L)'
;MIARRTPIILLTLGASVALLSGCASGGDAGFCGPLLEDSQTSAAAFAPVIPGMNTEGDVAMRLALMDKVEPTAELADDLEAWKGYLTVAADSITDDPTALIDAYDDDVKASGEALSDYYSGTCLQ
;
A
#
# COMPACT_ATOMS: atom_id res chain seq x y z
N MET A 1 70.03 29.83 6.42
CA MET A 1 69.51 28.85 5.43
C MET A 1 68.38 29.50 4.62
N ILE A 2 68.08 28.95 3.44
CA ILE A 2 67.41 29.65 2.33
C ILE A 2 65.87 29.57 2.40
N ALA A 3 65.20 30.47 1.70
CA ALA A 3 63.78 30.83 1.84
C ALA A 3 62.77 29.95 1.07
N ARG A 4 61.52 30.03 1.54
CA ARG A 4 60.21 29.86 0.84
C ARG A 4 59.93 28.55 0.08
N ARG A 5 58.76 27.95 0.38
CA ARG A 5 57.74 27.50 -0.59
C ARG A 5 56.39 27.16 0.08
N THR A 6 55.41 28.07 -0.01
CA THR A 6 54.00 27.75 -0.30
C THR A 6 53.91 27.21 -1.75
N PRO A 7 52.83 26.55 -2.24
CA PRO A 7 51.39 26.76 -2.02
C PRO A 7 50.73 25.47 -1.42
N ILE A 8 49.43 25.11 -1.49
CA ILE A 8 48.23 25.54 -2.23
C ILE A 8 47.00 25.49 -1.30
N ILE A 9 45.99 26.35 -1.52
CA ILE A 9 44.63 26.22 -0.96
C ILE A 9 43.77 25.45 -1.97
N LEU A 10 43.17 24.32 -1.56
CA LEU A 10 42.16 23.61 -2.35
C LEU A 10 40.77 23.83 -1.75
N LEU A 11 40.04 24.78 -2.33
CA LEU A 11 38.59 24.88 -2.19
C LEU A 11 37.94 23.78 -3.03
N THR A 12 37.38 22.76 -2.40
CA THR A 12 36.46 21.82 -3.07
C THR A 12 35.02 22.32 -2.91
N LEU A 13 34.51 22.94 -3.98
CA LEU A 13 33.07 23.04 -4.23
C LEU A 13 32.47 21.64 -4.37
N GLY A 14 31.17 21.52 -4.07
CA GLY A 14 30.38 20.32 -4.36
C GLY A 14 30.07 19.50 -3.09
N ALA A 15 28.83 19.09 -2.83
CA ALA A 15 27.60 19.34 -3.57
C ALA A 15 26.42 19.48 -2.61
N SER A 16 25.39 20.18 -3.07
CA SER A 16 24.09 20.20 -2.40
C SER A 16 23.57 18.77 -2.28
N VAL A 17 23.48 18.24 -1.07
CA VAL A 17 22.70 17.04 -0.81
C VAL A 17 21.22 17.45 -0.87
N ALA A 18 20.71 17.55 -2.09
CA ALA A 18 19.28 17.37 -2.32
C ALA A 18 18.98 15.92 -1.92
N LEU A 19 18.48 15.74 -0.70
CA LEU A 19 17.93 14.45 -0.26
C LEU A 19 16.73 14.16 -1.17
N LEU A 20 16.98 13.30 -2.15
CA LEU A 20 15.97 12.78 -3.07
C LEU A 20 15.01 11.90 -2.28
N SER A 21 13.94 12.51 -1.77
CA SER A 21 12.66 11.83 -1.53
C SER A 21 12.25 11.17 -2.86
N GLY A 22 12.35 9.85 -2.95
CA GLY A 22 12.08 9.15 -4.21
C GLY A 22 12.71 7.77 -4.40
N CYS A 23 13.55 7.27 -3.49
CA CYS A 23 13.80 5.82 -3.42
C CYS A 23 12.69 5.15 -2.60
N ALA A 24 11.49 5.08 -3.18
CA ALA A 24 10.55 4.03 -2.83
C ALA A 24 11.29 2.69 -3.05
N SER A 25 11.38 1.86 -2.02
CA SER A 25 11.86 0.50 -2.17
C SER A 25 10.86 -0.27 -3.06
N GLY A 26 11.28 -1.37 -3.67
CA GLY A 26 10.46 -2.06 -4.67
C GLY A 26 9.04 -2.41 -4.19
N GLY A 27 8.90 -2.78 -2.91
CA GLY A 27 7.61 -3.06 -2.29
C GLY A 27 6.74 -1.82 -2.10
N ASP A 28 7.31 -0.67 -1.76
CA ASP A 28 6.53 0.57 -1.55
C ASP A 28 5.94 1.07 -2.88
N ALA A 29 6.72 0.98 -3.97
CA ALA A 29 6.26 1.33 -5.30
C ALA A 29 5.21 0.33 -5.84
N GLY A 30 5.42 -0.97 -5.61
CA GLY A 30 4.49 -2.03 -5.98
C GLY A 30 3.17 -2.01 -5.20
N PHE A 31 3.20 -1.55 -3.95
CA PHE A 31 2.01 -1.38 -3.12
C PHE A 31 1.26 -0.09 -3.47
N CYS A 32 1.95 1.05 -3.43
CA CYS A 32 1.33 2.37 -3.59
C CYS A 32 0.93 2.66 -5.04
N GLY A 33 1.69 2.19 -6.04
CA GLY A 33 1.47 2.52 -7.45
C GLY A 33 0.03 2.22 -7.93
N PRO A 34 -0.43 0.96 -7.85
CA PRO A 34 -1.79 0.57 -8.26
C PRO A 34 -2.88 1.33 -7.50
N LEU A 35 -2.67 1.60 -6.20
CA LEU A 35 -3.64 2.29 -5.35
C LEU A 35 -3.77 3.78 -5.72
N LEU A 36 -2.67 4.42 -6.11
CA LEU A 36 -2.66 5.81 -6.58
C LEU A 36 -3.21 5.94 -8.00
N GLU A 37 -2.97 4.95 -8.86
CA GLU A 37 -3.52 4.90 -10.23
C GLU A 37 -5.04 4.70 -10.24
N ASP A 38 -5.58 3.84 -9.36
CA ASP A 38 -7.03 3.67 -9.14
C ASP A 38 -7.46 4.24 -7.78
N SER A 39 -7.29 5.56 -7.63
CA SER A 39 -7.73 6.29 -6.43
C SER A 39 -9.22 6.19 -6.14
N GLN A 40 -10.07 5.91 -7.14
CA GLN A 40 -11.52 5.76 -6.97
C GLN A 40 -11.85 4.45 -6.25
N THR A 41 -11.30 3.32 -6.69
CA THR A 41 -11.48 2.03 -6.01
C THR A 41 -10.74 2.03 -4.66
N SER A 42 -9.55 2.64 -4.60
CA SER A 42 -8.72 2.69 -3.38
C SER A 42 -9.37 3.43 -2.22
N ALA A 43 -10.26 4.40 -2.48
CA ALA A 43 -11.03 5.09 -1.45
C ALA A 43 -11.91 4.15 -0.58
N ALA A 44 -12.18 2.93 -1.05
CA ALA A 44 -12.91 1.90 -0.31
C ALA A 44 -12.20 0.53 -0.28
N ALA A 45 -10.96 0.43 -0.78
CA ALA A 45 -10.28 -0.86 -0.96
C ALA A 45 -10.12 -1.66 0.35
N PHE A 46 -9.84 -0.97 1.46
CA PHE A 46 -9.62 -1.55 2.79
C PHE A 46 -10.81 -1.32 3.75
N ALA A 47 -11.95 -0.85 3.24
CA ALA A 47 -13.19 -0.78 4.02
C ALA A 47 -13.91 -2.13 4.00
N PRO A 48 -14.56 -2.57 5.11
CA PRO A 48 -15.37 -3.77 5.12
C PRO A 48 -16.46 -3.73 4.03
N VAL A 49 -16.76 -4.90 3.48
CA VAL A 49 -17.86 -5.10 2.53
C VAL A 49 -19.15 -5.30 3.33
N ILE A 50 -20.17 -4.48 3.04
CA ILE A 50 -21.45 -4.50 3.76
C ILE A 50 -22.57 -4.88 2.79
N PRO A 51 -23.26 -6.04 2.97
CA PRO A 51 -24.43 -6.43 2.18
C PRO A 51 -25.49 -5.33 2.11
N GLY A 52 -25.97 -5.04 0.90
CA GLY A 52 -26.95 -3.99 0.64
C GLY A 52 -26.41 -2.56 0.65
N MET A 53 -25.15 -2.34 1.04
CA MET A 53 -24.42 -1.09 0.79
C MET A 53 -23.37 -1.23 -0.32
N ASN A 54 -22.81 -2.44 -0.48
CA ASN A 54 -21.93 -2.80 -1.57
C ASN A 54 -22.59 -3.82 -2.49
N THR A 55 -22.11 -3.84 -3.73
CA THR A 55 -22.54 -4.73 -4.80
C THR A 55 -21.41 -5.71 -5.16
N GLU A 56 -21.75 -6.80 -5.84
CA GLU A 56 -20.79 -7.72 -6.46
C GLU A 56 -19.76 -6.98 -7.34
N GLY A 57 -20.21 -5.92 -8.05
CA GLY A 57 -19.34 -5.06 -8.84
C GLY A 57 -18.31 -4.29 -8.00
N ASP A 58 -18.71 -3.78 -6.84
CA ASP A 58 -17.78 -3.10 -5.91
C ASP A 58 -16.72 -4.07 -5.39
N VAL A 59 -17.11 -5.30 -5.04
CA VAL A 59 -16.18 -6.33 -4.57
C VAL A 59 -15.22 -6.75 -5.69
N ALA A 60 -15.73 -7.00 -6.90
CA ALA A 60 -14.92 -7.37 -8.05
C ALA A 60 -13.90 -6.28 -8.42
N MET A 61 -14.26 -4.99 -8.34
CA MET A 61 -13.31 -3.89 -8.54
C MET A 61 -12.22 -3.88 -7.46
N ARG A 62 -12.57 -4.04 -6.18
CA ARG A 62 -11.59 -4.11 -5.08
C ARG A 62 -10.64 -5.29 -5.23
N LEU A 63 -11.17 -6.49 -5.52
CA LEU A 63 -10.35 -7.69 -5.71
C LEU A 63 -9.39 -7.55 -6.90
N ALA A 64 -9.88 -7.04 -8.04
CA ALA A 64 -9.05 -6.76 -9.23
C ALA A 64 -8.02 -5.63 -9.02
N LEU A 65 -8.20 -4.77 -8.01
CA LEU A 65 -7.17 -3.84 -7.55
C LEU A 65 -6.14 -4.56 -6.67
N MET A 66 -6.56 -5.37 -5.70
CA MET A 66 -5.65 -6.17 -4.85
C MET A 66 -4.82 -7.21 -5.63
N ASP A 67 -5.25 -7.60 -6.83
CA ASP A 67 -4.44 -8.43 -7.74
C ASP A 67 -3.27 -7.69 -8.41
N LYS A 68 -3.27 -6.36 -8.38
CA LYS A 68 -2.17 -5.53 -8.92
C LYS A 68 -1.19 -5.07 -7.85
N VAL A 69 -1.62 -5.04 -6.59
CA VAL A 69 -0.82 -4.60 -5.44
C VAL A 69 0.25 -5.64 -5.13
N GLU A 70 1.52 -5.25 -5.18
CA GLU A 70 2.63 -6.05 -4.68
C GLU A 70 2.94 -5.61 -3.24
N PRO A 71 2.81 -6.47 -2.22
CA PRO A 71 3.00 -6.07 -0.83
C PRO A 71 4.47 -5.89 -0.47
N THR A 72 4.73 -5.07 0.56
CA THR A 72 6.02 -5.14 1.28
C THR A 72 6.10 -6.47 2.05
N ALA A 73 7.29 -6.87 2.48
CA ALA A 73 7.45 -8.09 3.27
C ALA A 73 6.68 -8.09 4.61
N GLU A 74 6.32 -6.91 5.12
CA GLU A 74 5.57 -6.74 6.38
C GLU A 74 4.05 -6.81 6.16
N LEU A 75 3.56 -6.60 4.93
CA LEU A 75 2.14 -6.58 4.56
C LEU A 75 1.70 -7.80 3.72
N ALA A 76 2.59 -8.78 3.52
CA ALA A 76 2.31 -9.90 2.64
C ALA A 76 1.15 -10.77 3.15
N ASP A 77 1.21 -11.17 4.42
CA ASP A 77 0.18 -11.96 5.08
C ASP A 77 -1.14 -11.17 5.19
N ASP A 78 -1.06 -9.85 5.47
CA ASP A 78 -2.23 -8.98 5.55
C ASP A 78 -2.96 -8.84 4.20
N LEU A 79 -2.22 -8.67 3.10
CA LEU A 79 -2.80 -8.61 1.76
C LEU A 79 -3.40 -9.96 1.35
N GLU A 80 -2.78 -11.09 1.73
CA GLU A 80 -3.35 -12.42 1.49
C GLU A 80 -4.67 -12.61 2.25
N ALA A 81 -4.71 -12.29 3.54
CA ALA A 81 -5.92 -12.35 4.36
C ALA A 81 -7.05 -11.46 3.78
N TRP A 82 -6.74 -10.21 3.42
CA TRP A 82 -7.70 -9.28 2.84
C TRP A 82 -8.25 -9.75 1.48
N LYS A 83 -7.40 -10.36 0.64
CA LYS A 83 -7.82 -10.96 -0.63
C LYS A 83 -8.68 -12.21 -0.43
N GLY A 84 -8.38 -13.03 0.59
CA GLY A 84 -9.21 -14.14 1.00
C GLY A 84 -10.63 -13.68 1.37
N TYR A 85 -10.72 -12.64 2.21
CA TYR A 85 -11.98 -12.01 2.57
C TYR A 85 -12.76 -11.45 1.37
N LEU A 86 -12.10 -10.68 0.48
CA LEU A 86 -12.74 -10.17 -0.73
C LEU A 86 -13.19 -11.28 -1.71
N THR A 87 -12.51 -12.43 -1.70
CA THR A 87 -12.93 -13.61 -2.47
C THR A 87 -14.21 -14.21 -1.91
N VAL A 88 -14.29 -14.42 -0.58
CA VAL A 88 -15.55 -14.86 0.07
C VAL A 88 -16.65 -13.85 -0.19
N ALA A 89 -16.37 -12.54 -0.13
CA ALA A 89 -17.34 -11.50 -0.43
C ALA A 89 -17.87 -11.57 -1.86
N ALA A 90 -17.03 -11.90 -2.84
CA ALA A 90 -17.46 -12.04 -4.24
C ALA A 90 -18.44 -13.20 -4.43
N ASP A 91 -18.23 -14.29 -3.69
CA ASP A 91 -19.08 -15.50 -3.75
C ASP A 91 -20.35 -15.42 -2.88
N SER A 92 -20.40 -14.53 -1.88
CA SER A 92 -21.43 -14.58 -0.82
C SER A 92 -22.20 -13.30 -0.51
N ILE A 93 -21.78 -12.12 -0.98
CA ILE A 93 -22.40 -10.82 -0.60
C ILE A 93 -23.92 -10.75 -0.81
N THR A 94 -24.44 -11.42 -1.85
CA THR A 94 -25.87 -11.48 -2.18
C THR A 94 -26.55 -12.74 -1.59
N ASP A 95 -25.93 -13.91 -1.75
CA ASP A 95 -26.57 -15.21 -1.54
C ASP A 95 -26.35 -15.81 -0.14
N ASP A 96 -25.23 -15.50 0.53
CA ASP A 96 -24.98 -15.86 1.93
C ASP A 96 -24.26 -14.73 2.71
N PRO A 97 -25.02 -13.69 3.11
CA PRO A 97 -24.49 -12.64 3.98
C PRO A 97 -23.91 -13.13 5.31
N THR A 98 -24.22 -14.36 5.76
CA THR A 98 -23.66 -14.93 6.99
C THR A 98 -22.22 -15.36 6.77
N ALA A 99 -21.94 -16.05 5.66
CA ALA A 99 -20.58 -16.44 5.29
C ALA A 99 -19.66 -15.22 5.12
N LEU A 100 -20.16 -14.10 4.60
CA LEU A 100 -19.41 -12.85 4.54
C LEU A 100 -19.10 -12.27 5.93
N ILE A 101 -20.07 -12.30 6.85
CA ILE A 101 -19.88 -11.80 8.22
C ILE A 101 -18.89 -12.68 8.98
N ASP A 102 -19.02 -14.00 8.88
CA ASP A 102 -18.14 -14.97 9.52
C ASP A 102 -16.70 -14.93 8.96
N ALA A 103 -16.52 -14.52 7.70
CA ALA A 103 -15.21 -14.31 7.08
C ALA A 103 -14.58 -12.93 7.38
N TYR A 104 -15.30 -12.02 8.05
CA TYR A 104 -14.75 -10.75 8.56
C TYR A 104 -14.39 -10.89 10.04
N ASP A 105 -13.46 -11.79 10.34
CA ASP A 105 -12.97 -12.04 11.69
C ASP A 105 -11.99 -10.97 12.19
N ASP A 106 -11.52 -11.11 13.44
CA ASP A 106 -10.61 -10.16 14.08
C ASP A 106 -9.23 -10.09 13.37
N ASP A 107 -8.77 -11.18 12.74
CA ASP A 107 -7.50 -11.22 12.02
C ASP A 107 -7.62 -10.50 10.66
N VAL A 108 -8.65 -10.84 9.86
CA VAL A 108 -8.98 -10.13 8.61
C VAL A 108 -9.19 -8.64 8.82
N LYS A 109 -9.86 -8.26 9.91
CA LYS A 109 -10.05 -6.87 10.30
C LYS A 109 -8.71 -6.19 10.60
N ALA A 110 -7.84 -6.82 11.39
CA ALA A 110 -6.52 -6.27 11.71
C ALA A 110 -5.66 -6.06 10.45
N SER A 111 -5.71 -7.01 9.51
CA SER A 111 -5.04 -6.89 8.21
C SER A 111 -5.61 -5.75 7.36
N GLY A 112 -6.92 -5.57 7.31
CA GLY A 112 -7.55 -4.42 6.66
C GLY A 112 -7.12 -3.07 7.26
N GLU A 113 -7.03 -2.99 8.59
CA GLU A 113 -6.53 -1.82 9.31
C GLU A 113 -5.05 -1.55 8.97
N ALA A 114 -4.17 -2.57 9.00
CA ALA A 114 -2.74 -2.45 8.67
C ALA A 114 -2.49 -1.96 7.22
N LEU A 115 -3.21 -2.52 6.25
CA LEU A 115 -3.14 -2.10 4.84
C LEU A 115 -3.62 -0.65 4.65
N SER A 116 -4.68 -0.25 5.34
CA SER A 116 -5.24 1.10 5.30
C SER A 116 -4.32 2.14 5.95
N ASP A 117 -3.72 1.79 7.09
CA ASP A 117 -2.73 2.62 7.78
C ASP A 117 -1.46 2.78 6.94
N TYR A 118 -1.01 1.73 6.24
CA TYR A 118 0.12 1.85 5.31
C TYR A 118 -0.23 2.71 4.09
N TYR A 119 -1.40 2.52 3.47
CA TYR A 119 -1.83 3.32 2.33
C TYR A 119 -1.94 4.82 2.69
N SER A 120 -2.62 5.14 3.78
CA SER A 120 -2.80 6.52 4.24
C SER A 120 -1.53 7.14 4.83
N GLY A 121 -0.73 6.33 5.54
CA GLY A 121 0.50 6.76 6.21
C GLY A 121 1.75 6.76 5.34
N THR A 122 1.76 6.08 4.19
CA THR A 122 2.93 6.00 3.29
C THR A 122 2.62 6.47 1.87
N CYS A 123 1.51 6.04 1.27
CA CYS A 123 1.23 6.31 -0.14
C CYS A 123 0.59 7.68 -0.39
N LEU A 124 -0.13 8.25 0.59
CA LEU A 124 -0.87 9.51 0.47
C LEU A 124 -0.15 10.74 1.06
N GLN A 125 1.13 10.64 1.43
CA GLN A 125 1.93 11.76 1.96
C GLN A 125 2.55 12.65 0.86
#